data_AF-A0A166SJV4-F1
#
_entry.id   AF-A0A166SJV4-F1
#
_cell.length_a   1.000
_cell.length_b   1.000
_cell.length_c   1.000
_cell.angle_alpha   90.00
_cell.angle_beta   90.00
_cell.angle_gamma   90.00
#
_symmetry.space_group_name_H-M   'P 1'
#
loop_
_entity.id
_entity.type
_entity.pdbx_description
1 polymer ?
#
loop_
_entity_poly.entity_id
_entity_poly.type
_entity_poly.pdbx_seq_one_letter_code
_entity_poly.pdbx_strand_id
1 'polypeptide(L)'
;MKQLFLSAALLLPPATALAAEAETSLHVTGLTCPSCSYIVATALKTVETVEITEFTEGEAEDGIYVLRYDDDVTGPDALIAAITGVGYGATLVSGSGS
;
A
#
# COMPACT_ATOMS: atom_id res chain seq x y z
N MET A 1 -48.80 -19.21 27.15
CA MET A 1 -48.27 -18.16 28.06
C MET A 1 -46.76 -18.32 28.06
N LYS A 2 -46.06 -17.48 27.29
CA LYS A 2 -45.33 -16.31 27.82
C LYS A 2 -43.90 -16.75 28.17
N GLN A 3 -42.86 -16.44 27.39
CA GLN A 3 -42.41 -15.10 27.04
C GLN A 3 -41.57 -15.15 25.74
N LEU A 4 -41.86 -14.22 24.83
CA LEU A 4 -40.94 -13.85 23.75
C LEU A 4 -39.72 -13.15 24.35
N PHE A 5 -38.52 -13.62 24.06
CA PHE A 5 -37.31 -12.82 24.16
C PHE A 5 -36.85 -12.48 22.74
N LEU A 6 -37.28 -11.32 22.25
CA LEU A 6 -36.69 -10.68 21.08
C LEU A 6 -35.33 -10.10 21.51
N SER A 7 -34.26 -10.82 21.18
CA SER A 7 -32.92 -10.23 21.16
C SER A 7 -32.73 -9.56 19.80
N ALA A 8 -33.01 -8.26 19.74
CA ALA A 8 -32.58 -7.41 18.64
C ALA A 8 -31.06 -7.26 18.73
N ALA A 9 -30.31 -8.12 18.03
CA ALA A 9 -28.90 -7.91 17.78
C ALA A 9 -28.79 -6.71 16.82
N LEU A 10 -28.38 -5.57 17.38
CA LEU A 10 -28.05 -4.37 16.62
C LEU A 10 -26.84 -4.70 15.73
N LEU A 11 -27.11 -5.04 14.47
CA LEU A 11 -26.10 -5.16 13.43
C LEU A 11 -25.53 -3.76 13.19
N LEU A 12 -24.40 -3.45 13.80
CA LEU A 12 -23.55 -2.36 13.34
C LEU A 12 -23.04 -2.77 11.96
N PRO A 13 -23.32 -2.02 10.87
CA PRO A 13 -22.58 -2.21 9.65
C PRO A 13 -21.11 -1.85 9.94
N PRO A 14 -20.13 -2.65 9.49
CA PRO A 14 -18.76 -2.14 9.43
C PRO A 14 -18.83 -0.89 8.54
N ALA A 15 -18.34 0.24 9.05
CA ALA A 15 -18.09 1.39 8.21
C ALA A 15 -17.02 0.95 7.21
N THR A 16 -17.44 0.45 6.05
CA THR A 16 -16.57 0.35 4.89
C THR A 16 -16.19 1.78 4.57
N ALA A 17 -14.94 2.12 4.89
CA ALA A 17 -14.36 3.42 4.61
C ALA A 17 -14.68 3.82 3.16
N LEU A 18 -15.12 5.06 3.01
CA LEU A 18 -15.65 5.61 1.78
C LEU A 18 -14.49 5.79 0.77
N ALA A 19 -14.31 4.81 -0.10
CA ALA A 19 -14.17 4.95 -1.55
C ALA A 19 -13.15 5.92 -2.20
N ALA A 20 -12.12 6.41 -1.49
CA ALA A 20 -10.95 7.07 -2.10
C ALA A 20 -9.61 6.37 -1.81
N GLU A 21 -9.63 5.28 -1.03
CA GLU A 21 -8.41 4.51 -0.75
C GLU A 21 -8.11 3.55 -1.90
N ALA A 22 -6.99 3.77 -2.58
CA ALA A 22 -6.43 2.85 -3.56
C ALA A 22 -5.24 2.09 -2.98
N GLU A 23 -4.98 0.91 -3.55
CA GLU A 23 -3.82 0.10 -3.22
C GLU A 23 -3.03 -0.24 -4.50
N THR A 24 -1.71 -0.17 -4.42
CA THR A 24 -0.83 -0.59 -5.51
C THR A 24 0.41 -1.30 -5.00
N SER A 25 1.00 -2.14 -5.84
CA SER A 25 2.24 -2.84 -5.55
C SER A 25 3.33 -2.39 -6.50
N LEU A 26 4.48 -1.96 -5.96
CA LEU A 26 5.63 -1.54 -6.75
C LEU A 26 6.80 -2.51 -6.54
N HIS A 27 7.32 -3.03 -7.64
CA HIS A 27 8.60 -3.73 -7.66
C HIS A 27 9.72 -2.69 -7.75
N VAL A 28 10.63 -2.74 -6.78
CA VAL A 28 11.73 -1.79 -6.61
C VAL A 28 13.05 -2.52 -6.76
N THR A 29 13.95 -2.00 -7.59
CA THR A 29 15.28 -2.58 -7.85
C THR A 29 16.41 -1.68 -7.38
N GLY A 30 17.59 -2.26 -7.18
CA GLY A 30 18.78 -1.54 -6.71
C GLY A 30 18.93 -1.49 -5.20
N LEU A 31 18.26 -2.39 -4.46
CA LEU A 31 18.38 -2.54 -3.01
C LEU A 31 19.68 -3.27 -2.63
N THR A 32 20.83 -2.74 -3.08
CA THR A 32 22.16 -3.39 -2.97
C THR A 32 22.81 -3.23 -1.58
N CYS A 33 22.10 -2.62 -0.63
CA CYS A 33 22.65 -2.27 0.68
C CYS A 33 21.62 -2.48 1.80
N PRO A 34 22.04 -2.81 3.03
CA PRO A 34 21.13 -3.08 4.14
C PRO A 34 20.18 -1.93 4.50
N SER A 35 20.56 -0.70 4.16
CA SER A 35 19.77 0.51 4.43
C SER A 35 18.99 1.02 3.21
N CYS A 36 19.12 0.38 2.05
CA CYS A 36 18.54 0.86 0.80
C CYS A 36 17.01 0.83 0.83
N SER A 37 16.43 -0.23 1.40
CA SER A 37 14.99 -0.36 1.63
C SER A 37 14.43 0.75 2.55
N TYR A 38 15.24 1.21 3.51
CA TYR A 38 14.88 2.32 4.39
C TYR A 38 14.87 3.67 3.66
N ILE A 39 15.81 3.91 2.75
CA ILE A 39 15.84 5.13 1.92
C ILE A 39 14.58 5.21 1.05
N VAL A 40 14.24 4.11 0.38
CA VAL A 40 13.01 4.00 -0.43
C VAL A 40 11.76 4.21 0.43
N ALA A 41 11.68 3.56 1.59
CA ALA A 41 10.55 3.71 2.50
C ALA A 41 10.39 5.16 3.00
N THR A 42 11.50 5.84 3.26
CA THR A 42 11.50 7.25 3.67
C THR A 42 11.02 8.15 2.54
N ALA A 43 11.47 7.92 1.30
CA ALA A 43 11.02 8.66 0.14
C ALA A 43 9.50 8.52 -0.08
N LEU A 44 8.97 7.29 0.04
CA LEU A 44 7.52 7.03 -0.07
C LEU A 44 6.71 7.75 1.02
N LYS A 45 7.22 7.80 2.24
CA LYS A 45 6.59 8.52 3.36
C LYS A 45 6.59 10.05 3.21
N THR A 46 7.33 10.61 2.24
CA THR A 46 7.25 12.04 1.92
C THR A 46 6.06 12.39 1.03
N VAL A 47 5.46 11.38 0.39
CA VAL A 47 4.27 11.56 -0.46
C VAL A 47 3.04 11.60 0.45
N GLU A 48 2.21 12.61 0.27
CA GLU A 48 1.01 12.80 1.09
C GLU A 48 0.05 11.61 0.95
N THR A 49 -0.62 11.24 2.05
CA THR A 49 -1.57 10.11 2.18
C THR A 49 -0.99 8.69 2.03
N VAL A 50 0.29 8.56 1.65
CA VAL A 50 0.89 7.24 1.39
C VAL A 50 1.21 6.50 2.69
N GLU A 51 0.74 5.26 2.76
CA GLU A 51 1.09 4.28 3.78
C GLU A 51 1.73 3.05 3.11
N ILE A 52 2.84 2.58 3.69
CA ILE A 52 3.43 1.28 3.33
C ILE A 52 2.72 0.22 4.15
N THR A 53 1.86 -0.58 3.52
CA THR A 53 1.10 -1.64 4.17
C THR A 53 1.92 -2.91 4.32
N GLU A 54 2.77 -3.20 3.33
CA GLU A 54 3.66 -4.36 3.33
C GLU A 54 4.95 -4.08 2.58
N PHE A 55 6.04 -4.71 3.03
CA PHE A 55 7.29 -4.78 2.30
C PHE A 55 7.80 -6.22 2.31
N THR A 56 8.08 -6.74 1.11
CA THR A 56 8.65 -8.07 0.90
C THR A 56 9.98 -7.92 0.18
N GLU A 57 11.05 -8.33 0.85
CA GLU A 57 12.39 -8.38 0.24
C GLU A 57 12.43 -9.50 -0.80
N GLY A 58 13.01 -9.21 -1.97
CA GLY A 58 13.20 -10.20 -3.03
C GLY A 58 14.45 -11.05 -2.80
N GLU A 59 14.64 -12.08 -3.64
CA GLU A 59 15.86 -12.90 -3.59
C GLU A 59 17.05 -12.24 -4.31
N ALA A 60 16.81 -11.15 -5.04
CA ALA A 60 17.83 -10.33 -5.67
C ALA A 60 17.99 -9.00 -4.91
N GLU A 61 18.73 -8.05 -5.50
CA GLU A 61 18.87 -6.69 -4.97
C GLU A 61 17.60 -5.86 -5.24
N ASP A 62 16.44 -6.38 -4.85
CA ASP A 62 15.10 -5.87 -5.14
C ASP A 62 14.06 -6.20 -4.05
N GLY A 63 12.83 -5.70 -4.21
CA GLY A 63 11.72 -5.96 -3.29
C GLY A 63 10.40 -5.41 -3.79
N ILE A 64 9.31 -5.78 -3.11
CA ILE A 64 7.94 -5.33 -3.42
C ILE A 64 7.41 -4.51 -2.25
N TYR A 65 6.93 -3.30 -2.54
CA TYR A 65 6.20 -2.46 -1.60
C TYR A 65 4.72 -2.47 -1.96
N VAL A 66 3.86 -2.80 -1.01
CA VAL A 66 2.41 -2.61 -1.10
C VAL A 66 2.07 -1.28 -0.44
N LEU A 67 1.37 -0.43 -1.17
CA LEU A 67 1.14 0.96 -0.83
C LEU A 67 -0.35 1.26 -0.87
N ARG A 68 -0.86 1.86 0.21
CA ARG A 68 -2.20 2.42 0.28
C ARG A 68 -2.12 3.93 0.26
N TYR A 69 -3.01 4.59 -0.46
CA TYR A 69 -3.04 6.04 -0.61
C TYR A 69 -4.42 6.54 -1.05
N ASP A 70 -4.63 7.84 -0.95
CA ASP A 70 -5.81 8.51 -1.50
C ASP A 70 -5.61 8.78 -3.00
N ASP A 71 -6.43 8.19 -3.86
CA ASP A 71 -6.29 8.29 -5.32
C ASP A 71 -6.76 9.63 -5.91
N ASP A 72 -7.45 10.46 -5.12
CA ASP A 72 -7.70 11.86 -5.47
C ASP A 72 -6.45 12.75 -5.22
N VAL A 73 -5.49 12.29 -4.40
CA VAL A 73 -4.28 13.06 -4.00
C VAL A 73 -3.02 12.60 -4.72
N THR A 74 -2.84 11.28 -4.87
CA THR A 74 -1.62 10.70 -5.45
C THR A 74 -1.94 9.44 -6.27
N GLY A 75 -0.94 8.92 -6.97
CA GLY A 75 -1.14 7.75 -7.82
C GLY A 75 0.18 7.04 -8.17
N PRO A 76 0.10 5.91 -8.89
CA PRO A 76 1.25 5.05 -9.16
C PRO A 76 2.45 5.78 -9.77
N ASP A 77 2.19 6.68 -10.73
CA ASP A 77 3.24 7.44 -11.40
C ASP A 77 4.01 8.37 -10.44
N ALA A 78 3.30 8.99 -9.48
CA ALA A 78 3.92 9.84 -8.46
C ALA A 78 4.75 9.02 -7.47
N LEU A 79 4.28 7.82 -7.10
CA LEU A 79 5.02 6.89 -6.24
C LEU A 79 6.29 6.39 -6.92
N ILE A 80 6.20 6.02 -8.21
CA ILE A 80 7.35 5.66 -9.04
C ILE A 80 8.33 6.84 -9.14
N ALA A 81 7.84 8.05 -9.35
CA ALA A 81 8.66 9.26 -9.40
C ALA A 81 9.40 9.51 -8.07
N ALA A 82 8.73 9.29 -6.93
CA ALA A 82 9.35 9.44 -5.60
C ALA A 82 10.51 8.47 -5.40
N ILE A 83 10.36 7.20 -5.82
CA ILE A 83 11.39 6.17 -5.69
C ILE A 83 12.54 6.43 -6.68
N THR A 84 12.22 6.72 -7.94
CA THR A 84 13.23 7.00 -8.96
C THR A 84 13.99 8.29 -8.69
N GLY A 85 13.36 9.28 -8.05
CA GLY A 85 13.99 10.52 -7.61
C GLY A 85 15.09 10.33 -6.56
N VAL A 86 15.08 9.21 -5.83
CA VAL A 86 16.15 8.83 -4.89
C VAL A 86 17.11 7.77 -5.44
N GLY A 87 17.00 7.45 -6.74
CA GLY A 87 17.99 6.65 -7.47
C GLY A 87 17.71 5.15 -7.58
N TYR A 88 16.49 4.70 -7.26
CA TYR A 88 16.09 3.29 -7.35
C TYR A 88 15.14 3.04 -8.53
N GLY A 89 15.18 1.85 -9.11
CA GLY A 89 14.19 1.48 -10.14
C GLY A 89 12.84 1.19 -9.49
N ALA A 90 11.74 1.57 -10.14
CA ALA A 90 10.38 1.26 -9.67
C ALA A 90 9.45 0.96 -10.84
N THR A 91 8.67 -0.10 -10.74
CA THR A 91 7.65 -0.49 -11.72
C THR A 91 6.42 -1.07 -11.04
N LEU A 92 5.25 -0.94 -11.68
CA LEU A 92 4.03 -1.58 -11.19
C LEU A 92 4.13 -3.09 -11.29
N VAL A 93 3.79 -3.78 -10.21
CA VAL A 93 3.52 -5.21 -10.26
C VAL A 93 2.21 -5.38 -11.02
N SER A 94 2.29 -5.90 -12.24
CA SER A 94 1.09 -6.23 -13.00
C SER A 94 0.40 -7.41 -12.33
N GLY A 95 -0.70 -7.14 -11.62
CA GLY A 95 -1.58 -8.17 -11.09
C GLY A 95 -2.33 -8.88 -12.21
N SER A 96 -1.65 -9.72 -13.00
CA SER A 96 -2.33 -10.78 -13.73
C SER A 96 -2.52 -11.96 -12.77
N GLY A 97 -3.45 -11.80 -11.83
CA GLY A 97 -4.06 -12.96 -11.18
C GLY A 97 -4.89 -13.71 -12.23
N SER A 98 -4.45 -14.91 -12.58
CA SER A 98 -5.29 -15.95 -13.20
C SER A 98 -5.62 -16.99 -12.16
#